data_AF-C4WRI1-F1
#
_entry.id   AF-C4WRI1-F1
#
_cell.length_a   1.000
_cell.length_b   1.000
_cell.length_c   1.000
_cell.angle_alpha   90.00
_cell.angle_beta   90.00
_cell.angle_gamma   90.00
#
_symmetry.space_group_name_H-M   'P 1'
#
loop_
_entity.id
_entity.type
_entity.pdbx_description
1 polymer ?
#
loop_
_entity_poly.entity_id
_entity_poly.type
_entity_poly.pdbx_seq_one_letter_code
_entity_poly.pdbx_strand_id
1 'polypeptide(L)'
;MVACKVILAVAVVFVAAVQGRPGGEPEWAAPIFAELKSVSDNITNLVGLDNAGEYATAAKNNLNAFAESLKTEAAVFSKSFEGKASASDVFKESTKNFQAVVDTYIKNLPKDLTLKDFTEKSEQALKYMVEHGTEITKKAQGNTETEKEIKEFFKKQIENLIGQGKALQAKIAEAKKA
;
A
#
# COMPACT_ATOMS: atom_id res chain seq x y z
N MET A 1 -26.60 13.60 9.09
CA MET A 1 -26.09 12.24 9.43
C MET A 1 -26.32 11.26 8.26
N VAL A 2 -25.80 11.55 7.04
CA VAL A 2 -26.04 10.72 5.83
C VAL A 2 -24.79 10.53 4.96
N ALA A 3 -23.71 11.32 5.14
CA ALA A 3 -22.52 11.24 4.28
C ALA A 3 -21.52 10.11 4.63
N CYS A 4 -21.54 9.58 5.87
CA CYS A 4 -20.60 8.52 6.29
C CYS A 4 -20.96 7.11 5.79
N LYS A 5 -22.12 6.91 5.16
CA LYS A 5 -22.55 5.56 4.71
C LYS A 5 -22.10 5.20 3.30
N VAL A 6 -21.75 6.17 2.45
CA VAL A 6 -21.43 5.92 1.04
C VAL A 6 -19.96 5.49 0.85
N ILE A 7 -19.03 5.98 1.69
CA ILE A 7 -17.60 5.60 1.62
C ILE A 7 -17.39 4.15 2.11
N LEU A 8 -18.21 3.68 3.05
CA LEU A 8 -18.18 2.30 3.53
C LEU A 8 -18.71 1.30 2.49
N ALA A 9 -19.63 1.69 1.60
CA ALA A 9 -20.21 0.78 0.62
C ALA A 9 -19.20 0.34 -0.45
N VAL A 10 -18.30 1.23 -0.88
CA VAL A 10 -17.23 0.87 -1.81
C VAL A 10 -16.23 -0.06 -1.13
N ALA A 11 -15.82 0.23 0.12
CA ALA A 11 -14.93 -0.64 0.88
C ALA A 11 -15.53 -2.05 1.14
N VAL A 12 -16.85 -2.18 1.30
CA VAL A 12 -17.52 -3.48 1.56
C VAL A 12 -17.67 -4.32 0.30
N VAL A 13 -17.87 -3.73 -0.88
CA VAL A 13 -17.90 -4.48 -2.15
C VAL A 13 -16.51 -5.01 -2.53
N PHE A 14 -15.44 -4.28 -2.20
CA PHE A 14 -14.06 -4.75 -2.42
C PHE A 14 -13.64 -5.84 -1.42
N VAL A 15 -14.09 -5.77 -0.16
CA VAL A 15 -13.90 -6.89 0.79
C VAL A 15 -14.60 -8.17 0.30
N ALA A 16 -15.73 -8.07 -0.40
CA ALA A 16 -16.45 -9.24 -0.91
C ALA A 16 -15.77 -9.95 -2.10
N ALA A 17 -14.95 -9.26 -2.91
CA ALA A 17 -14.15 -9.91 -3.94
C ALA A 17 -12.97 -10.73 -3.36
N VAL A 18 -12.56 -10.42 -2.12
CA VAL A 18 -11.59 -11.20 -1.33
C VAL A 18 -12.27 -12.34 -0.54
N GLN A 19 -13.59 -12.27 -0.30
CA GLN A 19 -14.37 -13.23 0.50
C GLN A 19 -14.52 -14.63 -0.12
N GLY A 20 -13.92 -14.91 -1.27
CA GLY A 20 -13.85 -16.27 -1.83
C GLY A 20 -12.84 -17.21 -1.14
N ARG A 21 -12.04 -16.73 -0.17
CA ARG A 21 -11.08 -17.59 0.56
C ARG A 21 -11.16 -17.35 2.07
N PRO A 22 -11.29 -18.41 2.89
CA PRO A 22 -11.25 -18.27 4.35
C PRO A 22 -9.83 -17.89 4.79
N GLY A 23 -9.68 -16.69 5.38
CA GLY A 23 -8.91 -16.50 6.61
C GLY A 23 -7.38 -16.48 6.60
N GLY A 24 -6.70 -15.97 5.56
CA GLY A 24 -5.25 -15.77 5.66
C GLY A 24 -4.66 -14.76 4.67
N GLU A 25 -3.73 -13.94 5.15
CA GLU A 25 -2.77 -13.20 4.32
C GLU A 25 -2.05 -14.20 3.39
N PRO A 26 -1.79 -13.88 2.11
CA PRO A 26 -1.06 -14.80 1.26
C PRO A 26 0.30 -15.12 1.88
N GLU A 27 0.75 -16.38 1.86
CA GLU A 27 2.00 -16.82 2.54
C GLU A 27 3.22 -15.96 2.19
N TRP A 28 3.29 -15.48 0.94
CA TRP A 28 4.37 -14.61 0.49
C TRP A 28 4.32 -13.19 1.11
N ALA A 29 3.16 -12.76 1.58
CA ALA A 29 2.91 -11.44 2.17
C ALA A 29 2.81 -11.45 3.70
N ALA A 30 2.58 -12.61 4.33
CA ALA A 30 2.53 -12.73 5.80
C ALA A 30 3.75 -12.12 6.54
N PRO A 31 5.02 -12.39 6.15
CA PRO A 31 6.17 -11.78 6.83
C PRO A 31 6.21 -10.25 6.66
N ILE A 32 5.66 -9.75 5.55
CA ILE A 32 5.61 -8.33 5.23
C ILE A 32 4.60 -7.61 6.12
N PHE A 33 3.40 -8.19 6.29
CA PHE A 33 2.39 -7.64 7.19
C PHE A 33 2.91 -7.57 8.63
N ALA A 34 3.61 -8.61 9.08
CA ALA A 34 4.25 -8.61 10.40
C ALA A 34 5.28 -7.50 10.57
N GLU A 35 6.11 -7.24 9.55
CA GLU A 35 7.11 -6.17 9.60
C GLU A 35 6.47 -4.78 9.60
N LEU A 36 5.50 -4.52 8.72
CA LEU A 36 4.79 -3.24 8.70
C LEU A 36 4.05 -2.99 10.01
N LYS A 37 3.43 -4.03 10.57
CA LYS A 37 2.75 -3.96 11.86
C LYS A 37 3.73 -3.64 12.99
N SER A 38 4.90 -4.29 13.01
CA SER A 38 5.97 -3.98 13.97
C SER A 38 6.44 -2.53 13.87
N VAL A 39 6.64 -2.00 12.66
CA VAL A 39 6.99 -0.58 12.46
C VAL A 39 5.88 0.34 12.97
N SER A 40 4.63 0.02 12.67
CA SER A 40 3.46 0.79 13.10
C SER A 40 3.26 0.80 14.62
N ASP A 41 3.42 -0.36 15.26
CA ASP A 41 3.36 -0.51 16.71
C ASP A 41 4.50 0.29 17.37
N ASN A 42 5.70 0.26 16.79
CA ASN A 42 6.83 1.05 17.27
C ASN A 42 6.60 2.56 17.15
N ILE A 43 6.04 3.03 16.04
CA ILE A 43 5.66 4.44 15.88
C ILE A 43 4.64 4.82 16.96
N THR A 44 3.63 3.99 17.18
CA THR A 44 2.59 4.24 18.20
C THR A 44 3.18 4.31 19.60
N ASN A 45 4.05 3.37 19.96
CA ASN A 45 4.74 3.32 21.25
C ASN A 45 5.69 4.51 21.44
N LEU A 46 6.36 4.95 20.38
CA LEU A 46 7.33 6.04 20.44
C LEU A 46 6.69 7.40 20.56
N VAL A 47 5.44 7.64 20.18
CA VAL A 47 4.88 9.00 20.21
C VAL A 47 4.28 9.31 21.59
N GLY A 48 3.66 8.33 22.26
CA GLY A 48 2.75 8.63 23.37
C GLY A 48 1.52 9.40 22.87
N LEU A 49 0.36 9.24 23.49
CA LEU A 49 -0.90 9.79 22.96
C LEU A 49 -0.92 11.33 22.81
N ASP A 50 -0.05 12.06 23.52
CA ASP A 50 -0.12 13.52 23.65
C ASP A 50 0.75 14.33 22.65
N ASN A 51 1.71 13.71 21.93
CA ASN A 51 2.64 14.42 21.02
C ASN A 51 2.36 14.17 19.52
N ALA A 52 1.19 13.62 19.17
CA ALA A 52 0.87 13.19 17.80
C ALA A 52 0.88 14.31 16.75
N GLY A 53 0.71 15.58 17.17
CA GLY A 53 0.77 16.74 16.29
C GLY A 53 2.19 17.13 15.86
N GLU A 54 3.20 16.85 16.69
CA GLU A 54 4.58 17.31 16.49
C GLU A 54 5.26 16.64 15.29
N TYR A 55 4.88 15.38 15.01
CA TYR A 55 5.43 14.61 13.90
C TYR A 55 4.48 14.49 12.69
N ALA A 56 3.34 15.19 12.71
CA ALA A 56 2.37 15.17 11.62
C ALA A 56 3.00 15.57 10.27
N THR A 57 3.88 16.57 10.27
CA THR A 57 4.63 17.00 9.06
C THR A 57 5.55 15.90 8.54
N ALA A 58 6.28 15.21 9.43
CA ALA A 58 7.16 14.12 9.04
C ALA A 58 6.36 12.92 8.50
N ALA A 59 5.26 12.58 9.17
CA ALA A 59 4.35 11.52 8.75
C ALA A 59 3.76 11.81 7.36
N LYS A 60 3.24 13.02 7.15
CA LYS A 60 2.75 13.51 5.86
C LYS A 60 3.80 13.43 4.76
N ASN A 61 5.01 13.92 5.03
CA ASN A 61 6.09 13.94 4.03
C ASN A 61 6.49 12.52 3.61
N ASN A 62 6.64 11.60 4.56
CA ASN A 62 7.00 10.21 4.27
C ASN A 62 5.88 9.49 3.49
N LEU A 63 4.61 9.67 3.87
CA LEU A 63 3.50 9.04 3.14
C LEU A 63 3.33 9.61 1.73
N ASN A 64 3.50 10.93 1.57
CA ASN A 64 3.45 11.56 0.25
C ASN A 64 4.61 11.07 -0.63
N ALA A 65 5.82 10.94 -0.10
CA ALA A 65 6.96 10.39 -0.83
C ALA A 65 6.68 8.95 -1.31
N PHE A 66 6.10 8.11 -0.44
CA PHE A 66 5.64 6.78 -0.85
C PHE A 66 4.56 6.85 -1.94
N ALA A 67 3.53 7.67 -1.74
CA ALA A 67 2.40 7.82 -2.66
C ALA A 67 2.83 8.27 -4.06
N GLU A 68 3.70 9.28 -4.16
CA GLU A 68 4.22 9.77 -5.44
C GLU A 68 5.12 8.75 -6.13
N SER A 69 5.95 8.04 -5.37
CA SER A 69 6.78 6.95 -5.89
C SER A 69 5.91 5.80 -6.41
N LEU A 70 4.93 5.34 -5.63
CA LEU A 70 4.00 4.28 -6.01
C LEU A 70 3.20 4.65 -7.26
N LYS A 71 2.73 5.89 -7.37
CA LYS A 71 2.02 6.38 -8.56
C LYS A 71 2.86 6.24 -9.82
N THR A 72 4.10 6.70 -9.74
CA THR A 72 5.03 6.70 -10.87
C THR A 72 5.38 5.28 -11.28
N GLU A 73 5.74 4.45 -10.30
CA GLU A 73 6.13 3.06 -10.52
C GLU A 73 4.94 2.21 -11.01
N ALA A 74 3.72 2.41 -10.49
CA ALA A 74 2.51 1.73 -10.98
C ALA A 74 2.19 2.07 -12.44
N ALA A 75 2.38 3.33 -12.84
CA ALA A 75 2.21 3.73 -14.23
C ALA A 75 3.27 3.10 -15.15
N VAL A 76 4.53 3.05 -14.71
CA VAL A 76 5.61 2.36 -15.44
C VAL A 76 5.33 0.87 -15.57
N PHE A 77 4.91 0.23 -14.47
CA PHE A 77 4.54 -1.17 -14.42
C PHE A 77 3.36 -1.49 -15.34
N SER A 78 2.31 -0.69 -15.35
CA SER A 78 1.20 -0.91 -16.28
C SER A 78 1.65 -0.78 -17.75
N LYS A 79 2.48 0.23 -18.05
CA LYS A 79 2.99 0.48 -19.40
C LYS A 79 3.95 -0.60 -19.92
N SER A 80 4.75 -1.23 -19.05
CA SER A 80 5.71 -2.25 -19.48
C SER A 80 5.05 -3.47 -20.13
N PHE A 81 3.75 -3.68 -19.89
CA PHE A 81 2.98 -4.79 -20.46
C PHE A 81 2.05 -4.42 -21.61
N GLU A 82 1.77 -3.15 -21.89
CA GLU A 82 0.81 -2.76 -22.95
C GLU A 82 1.22 -3.33 -24.31
N GLY A 83 2.51 -3.25 -24.65
CA GLY A 83 3.08 -3.76 -25.90
C GLY A 83 3.56 -5.21 -25.87
N LYS A 84 3.53 -5.90 -24.72
CA LYS A 84 3.95 -7.32 -24.64
C LYS A 84 2.86 -8.20 -25.26
N ALA A 85 3.16 -8.86 -26.37
CA ALA A 85 2.25 -9.81 -27.02
C ALA A 85 2.02 -11.08 -26.17
N SER A 86 2.97 -11.43 -25.30
CA SER A 86 2.90 -12.55 -24.36
C SER A 86 2.07 -12.26 -23.10
N ALA A 87 1.60 -11.03 -22.93
CA ALA A 87 0.73 -10.61 -21.84
C ALA A 87 -0.73 -10.69 -22.29
N SER A 88 -1.58 -11.40 -21.52
CA SER A 88 -3.02 -11.50 -21.83
C SER A 88 -3.74 -10.17 -21.59
N ASP A 89 -4.83 -9.92 -22.33
CA ASP A 89 -5.62 -8.69 -22.16
C ASP A 89 -6.18 -8.57 -20.75
N VAL A 90 -6.60 -9.69 -20.14
CA VAL A 90 -7.10 -9.74 -18.76
C VAL A 90 -6.02 -9.33 -17.74
N PHE A 91 -4.77 -9.73 -17.98
CA PHE A 91 -3.64 -9.30 -17.16
C PHE A 91 -3.35 -7.80 -17.35
N LYS A 92 -3.32 -7.30 -18.59
CA LYS A 92 -3.13 -5.87 -18.89
C LYS A 92 -4.23 -4.99 -18.29
N GLU A 93 -5.48 -5.45 -18.30
CA GLU A 93 -6.58 -4.74 -17.65
C GLU A 93 -6.38 -4.67 -16.13
N SER A 94 -5.78 -5.70 -15.53
CA SER A 94 -5.55 -5.75 -14.08
C SER A 94 -4.41 -4.84 -13.63
N THR A 95 -3.35 -4.70 -14.44
CA THR A 95 -2.29 -3.72 -14.16
C THR A 95 -2.82 -2.29 -14.28
N LYS A 96 -3.72 -2.02 -15.24
CA LYS A 96 -4.45 -0.73 -15.34
C LYS A 96 -5.38 -0.49 -14.16
N ASN A 97 -6.11 -1.52 -13.72
CA ASN A 97 -6.98 -1.42 -12.55
C ASN A 97 -6.18 -1.09 -11.29
N PHE A 98 -5.02 -1.74 -11.09
CA PHE A 98 -4.12 -1.41 -10.00
C PHE A 98 -3.64 0.04 -10.06
N GLN A 99 -3.25 0.54 -11.23
CA GLN A 99 -2.90 1.96 -11.40
C GLN A 99 -4.07 2.88 -10.99
N ALA A 100 -5.30 2.57 -11.39
CA ALA A 100 -6.48 3.36 -11.02
C ALA A 100 -6.77 3.33 -9.51
N VAL A 101 -6.54 2.19 -8.86
CA VAL A 101 -6.65 2.05 -7.40
C VAL A 101 -5.59 2.87 -6.68
N VAL A 102 -4.35 2.88 -7.17
CA VAL A 102 -3.28 3.75 -6.66
C VAL A 102 -3.67 5.22 -6.81
N ASP A 103 -4.14 5.64 -7.98
CA ASP A 103 -4.59 7.02 -8.20
C ASP A 103 -5.73 7.42 -7.24
N THR A 104 -6.64 6.49 -6.96
CA THR A 104 -7.75 6.70 -6.03
C THR A 104 -7.28 6.78 -4.57
N TYR A 105 -6.37 5.90 -4.16
CA TYR A 105 -5.74 5.94 -2.83
C TYR A 105 -5.10 7.31 -2.59
N ILE A 106 -4.31 7.80 -3.54
CA ILE A 106 -3.59 9.08 -3.45
C ILE A 106 -4.55 10.26 -3.39
N LYS A 107 -5.60 10.27 -4.23
CA LYS A 107 -6.63 11.33 -4.20
C LYS A 107 -7.36 11.40 -2.86
N ASN A 108 -7.48 10.28 -2.17
CA ASN A 108 -8.18 10.15 -0.89
C ASN A 108 -7.25 10.29 0.33
N LEU A 109 -5.97 10.61 0.13
CA LEU A 109 -5.07 10.91 1.24
C LEU A 109 -5.51 12.22 1.93
N PRO A 110 -5.60 12.23 3.28
CA PRO A 110 -5.98 13.43 4.01
C PRO A 110 -4.92 14.52 3.83
N LYS A 111 -5.39 15.77 3.67
CA LYS A 111 -4.50 16.94 3.53
C LYS A 111 -3.75 17.24 4.82
N ASP A 112 -4.41 17.04 5.95
CA ASP A 112 -3.85 17.16 7.30
C ASP A 112 -3.75 15.75 7.87
N LEU A 113 -2.53 15.23 7.87
CA LEU A 113 -2.25 13.82 8.12
C LEU A 113 -1.59 13.68 9.49
N THR A 114 -2.26 12.98 10.39
CA THR A 114 -1.71 12.66 11.72
C THR A 114 -0.84 11.42 11.67
N LEU A 115 -0.07 11.15 12.73
CA LEU A 115 0.65 9.89 12.88
C LEU A 115 -0.26 8.67 12.84
N LYS A 116 -1.48 8.78 13.39
CA LYS A 116 -2.48 7.72 13.31
C LYS A 116 -2.91 7.48 11.87
N ASP A 117 -3.19 8.56 11.13
CA ASP A 117 -3.53 8.46 9.70
C ASP A 117 -2.40 7.83 8.90
N PHE A 118 -1.13 8.12 9.23
CA PHE A 118 0.02 7.49 8.57
C PHE A 118 -0.01 5.97 8.71
N THR A 119 -0.19 5.47 9.93
CA THR A 119 -0.27 4.03 10.20
C THR A 119 -1.45 3.41 9.46
N GLU A 120 -2.65 3.95 9.62
CA GLU A 120 -3.86 3.41 8.99
C GLU A 120 -3.78 3.41 7.45
N LYS A 121 -3.23 4.48 6.86
CA LYS A 121 -3.07 4.59 5.41
C LYS A 121 -1.96 3.70 4.86
N SER A 122 -0.88 3.50 5.62
CA SER A 122 0.17 2.54 5.28
C SER A 122 -0.36 1.11 5.26
N GLU A 123 -1.12 0.70 6.29
CA GLU A 123 -1.77 -0.62 6.32
C GLU A 123 -2.76 -0.78 5.16
N GLN A 124 -3.56 0.25 4.88
CA GLN A 124 -4.48 0.25 3.74
C GLN A 124 -3.74 0.08 2.40
N ALA A 125 -2.63 0.81 2.20
CA ALA A 125 -1.81 0.70 1.00
C ALA A 125 -1.23 -0.71 0.85
N LEU A 126 -0.70 -1.29 1.93
CA LEU A 126 -0.18 -2.66 1.90
C LEU A 126 -1.26 -3.66 1.51
N LYS A 127 -2.45 -3.55 2.10
CA LYS A 127 -3.58 -4.42 1.77
C LYS A 127 -3.93 -4.35 0.28
N TYR A 128 -4.04 -3.16 -0.29
CA TYR A 128 -4.31 -3.00 -1.73
C TYR A 128 -3.19 -3.55 -2.61
N MET A 129 -1.92 -3.32 -2.26
CA MET A 129 -0.78 -3.87 -3.00
C MET A 129 -0.80 -5.40 -3.00
N VAL A 130 -1.08 -6.03 -1.87
CA VAL A 130 -1.11 -7.50 -1.77
C VAL A 130 -2.31 -8.11 -2.49
N GLU A 131 -3.48 -7.49 -2.37
CA GLU A 131 -4.71 -7.94 -3.04
C GLU A 131 -4.55 -7.90 -4.56
N HIS A 132 -4.19 -6.74 -5.10
CA HIS A 132 -3.99 -6.59 -6.54
C HIS A 132 -2.75 -7.31 -7.04
N GLY A 133 -1.67 -7.37 -6.26
CA GLY A 133 -0.51 -8.18 -6.62
C GLY A 133 -0.83 -9.66 -6.74
N THR A 134 -1.67 -10.18 -5.85
CA THR A 134 -2.16 -11.57 -5.94
C THR A 134 -3.06 -11.78 -7.15
N GLU A 135 -3.98 -10.85 -7.41
CA GLU A 135 -4.87 -10.91 -8.58
C GLU A 135 -4.09 -10.88 -9.90
N ILE A 136 -3.18 -9.92 -10.04
CA ILE A 136 -2.32 -9.75 -11.21
C ILE A 136 -1.42 -10.99 -11.40
N THR A 137 -0.83 -11.52 -10.34
CA THR A 137 -0.01 -12.75 -10.41
C THR A 137 -0.83 -13.95 -10.90
N LYS A 138 -2.07 -14.13 -10.41
CA LYS A 138 -2.96 -15.21 -10.89
C LYS A 138 -3.27 -15.07 -12.38
N LYS A 139 -3.49 -13.85 -12.86
CA LYS A 139 -3.81 -13.59 -14.28
C LYS A 139 -2.60 -13.70 -15.20
N ALA A 140 -1.39 -13.64 -14.64
CA ALA A 140 -0.13 -13.90 -15.34
C ALA A 140 0.33 -15.36 -15.25
N GLN A 141 -0.44 -16.24 -14.60
CA GLN A 141 -0.04 -17.62 -14.34
C GLN A 141 0.32 -18.35 -15.64
N GLY A 142 1.49 -18.99 -15.65
CA GLY A 142 2.04 -19.69 -16.81
C GLY A 142 3.00 -18.85 -17.65
N ASN A 143 3.20 -17.57 -17.31
CA ASN A 143 4.25 -16.73 -17.85
C ASN A 143 5.26 -16.40 -16.75
N THR A 144 6.24 -17.30 -16.55
CA THR A 144 7.20 -17.26 -15.44
C THR A 144 8.00 -15.96 -15.36
N GLU A 145 8.35 -15.37 -16.50
CA GLU A 145 9.05 -14.07 -16.55
C GLU A 145 8.15 -12.95 -16.03
N THR A 146 6.91 -12.90 -16.51
CA THR A 146 5.92 -11.89 -16.05
C THR A 146 5.57 -12.09 -14.58
N GLU A 147 5.40 -13.32 -14.11
CA GLU A 147 5.19 -13.64 -12.69
C GLU A 147 6.33 -13.12 -11.81
N LYS A 148 7.58 -13.23 -12.28
CA LYS A 148 8.74 -12.71 -11.56
C LYS A 148 8.74 -11.17 -11.53
N GLU A 149 8.51 -10.51 -12.67
CA GLU A 149 8.41 -9.05 -12.77
C GLU A 149 7.32 -8.50 -11.83
N ILE A 150 6.17 -9.16 -11.74
CA ILE A 150 5.08 -8.78 -10.82
C ILE A 150 5.55 -8.88 -9.37
N LYS A 151 6.12 -10.02 -8.96
CA LYS A 151 6.57 -10.23 -7.58
C LYS A 151 7.65 -9.24 -7.18
N GLU A 152 8.62 -8.99 -8.05
CA GLU A 152 9.69 -8.01 -7.81
C GLU A 152 9.14 -6.59 -7.68
N PHE A 153 8.19 -6.21 -8.54
CA PHE A 153 7.51 -4.92 -8.45
C PHE A 153 6.81 -4.75 -7.09
N PHE A 154 5.93 -5.67 -6.72
CA PHE A 154 5.17 -5.56 -5.47
C PHE A 154 6.08 -5.60 -4.23
N LYS A 155 7.11 -6.45 -4.24
CA LYS A 155 8.11 -6.49 -3.17
C LYS A 155 8.82 -5.15 -3.03
N LYS A 156 9.28 -4.54 -4.12
CA LYS A 156 9.95 -3.21 -4.10
C LYS A 156 9.04 -2.11 -3.53
N GLN A 157 7.76 -2.08 -3.92
CA GLN A 157 6.83 -1.07 -3.42
C GLN A 157 6.55 -1.22 -1.92
N ILE A 158 6.47 -2.47 -1.47
CA ILE A 158 6.33 -2.80 -0.06
C ILE A 158 7.58 -2.39 0.74
N GLU A 159 8.77 -2.71 0.26
CA GLU A 159 10.03 -2.33 0.90
C GLU A 159 10.15 -0.81 1.00
N ASN A 160 9.70 -0.08 -0.03
CA ASN A 160 9.62 1.38 0.01
C ASN A 160 8.69 1.88 1.13
N LEU A 161 7.48 1.30 1.26
CA LEU A 161 6.54 1.65 2.33
C LEU A 161 7.14 1.42 3.72
N ILE A 162 7.75 0.25 3.94
CA ILE A 162 8.44 -0.09 5.20
C ILE A 162 9.58 0.90 5.45
N GLY A 163 10.34 1.27 4.42
CA GLY A 163 11.41 2.26 4.49
C GLY A 163 10.92 3.63 4.97
N GLN A 164 9.80 4.10 4.44
CA GLN A 164 9.16 5.35 4.90
C GLN A 164 8.74 5.28 6.37
N GLY A 165 8.17 4.14 6.81
CA GLY A 165 7.82 3.91 8.21
C GLY A 165 9.05 3.91 9.14
N LYS A 166 10.14 3.25 8.75
CA LYS A 166 11.41 3.25 9.50
C LYS A 166 12.05 4.64 9.55
N ALA A 167 11.99 5.41 8.47
CA ALA A 167 12.49 6.79 8.44
C ALA A 167 11.70 7.70 9.40
N LEU A 168 10.37 7.53 9.46
CA LEU A 168 9.52 8.22 10.44
C LEU A 168 9.88 7.81 11.87
N GLN A 169 10.02 6.51 12.12
CA GLN A 169 10.42 5.97 13.42
C GLN A 169 11.75 6.57 13.90
N ALA A 170 12.75 6.65 13.01
CA ALA A 170 14.05 7.24 13.33
C ALA A 170 13.92 8.72 13.73
N LYS A 171 13.18 9.52 12.95
CA LYS A 171 12.94 10.94 13.27
C LYS A 171 12.28 11.13 14.64
N ILE A 172 11.29 10.31 14.98
CA ILE A 172 10.62 10.37 16.28
C ILE A 172 11.62 10.02 17.41
N ALA A 173 12.43 8.97 17.21
CA ALA A 173 13.41 8.52 18.19
C ALA A 173 14.54 9.55 18.41
N GLU A 174 15.00 10.23 17.37
CA GLU A 174 15.99 11.32 17.47
C GLU A 174 15.42 12.52 18.24
N ALA A 175 14.20 12.95 17.92
CA ALA A 175 13.56 14.07 18.61
C ALA A 175 13.33 13.79 20.10
N LYS A 176 13.10 12.53 20.50
CA LYS A 176 12.96 12.14 21.91
C LYS A 176 14.28 12.10 22.70
N LYS A 177 15.44 12.09 22.03
CA LYS A 177 16.76 12.09 22.67
C LYS A 177 17.32 13.50 22.87
N ALA A 178 16.80 14.49 22.14
CA ALA A 178 17.16 15.90 22.24
C ALA A 178 16.43 16.57 23.41
#